data_AF-A0A327PM07-F1
#
_entry.id   AF-A0A327PM07-F1
#
_cell.length_a   1.000
_cell.length_b   1.000
_cell.length_c   1.000
_cell.angle_alpha   90.00
_cell.angle_beta   90.00
_cell.angle_gamma   90.00
#
_symmetry.space_group_name_H-M   'P 1'
#
loop_
_entity.id
_entity.type
_entity.pdbx_description
1 polymer ?
#
loop_
_entity_poly.entity_id
_entity_poly.type
_entity_poly.pdbx_seq_one_letter_code
_entity_poly.pdbx_strand_id
1 'polypeptide(L)'
;MKKYIRYIMYVLPLFALAACMEEYTLDDIPPTAEEAGFSFQSTEQSDNILRFTADNDFFLMNWDLGNGSSGTGKTVTGTYPTAGTYKVTLTVFNKGGSVSASREIVIAQTDPLLLDTPLFNNLTGGADAVEGKTWQVDATRVGHFGVGPNPSSAAGDFPEWYQAQPNEKAGSGMYTDRYTFFLDSFNFNMETNGFVYLNAAQGSNFPGAFDPGVGDLSAPYEAPDGLKWSISEPEGGYPELTISQGGFLGYFAGGRTYQLITIEENEILLRFVDQANTGLAWYVRLIPEGFVPDEETPDPEPEPEPSGDFTLDNLIGDGTKAWKLKPAAGSFGVGPRAGSDEFFPNGTDISGDRACLFNDLFIFNQDGTYSYDPQGDIFAELYMGVEDEGCQSVDNLADTPGAAWGAGSHSFSFTEGTDSSNAQITVTGTGAFLVLPKAFNGGEYSAGPPDADKSVTYDVIGYSNEEGVEELTITIDVSGTGAVYWTFVLTPDTN
;
A
#
# COMPACT_ATOMS: atom_id res chain seq x y z
N MET A 1 -73.54 17.99 31.93
CA MET A 1 -72.96 16.76 31.33
C MET A 1 -74.06 16.10 30.53
N LYS A 2 -74.23 16.61 29.31
CA LYS A 2 -75.35 16.45 28.40
C LYS A 2 -74.73 16.47 27.00
N LYS A 3 -75.12 15.50 26.17
CA LYS A 3 -74.99 15.47 24.69
C LYS A 3 -73.54 15.36 24.18
N TYR A 4 -73.35 14.58 23.11
CA TYR A 4 -72.14 14.41 22.25
C TYR A 4 -71.44 13.04 22.22
N ILE A 5 -72.06 11.96 22.71
CA ILE A 5 -71.65 10.58 22.34
C ILE A 5 -72.76 9.93 21.51
N ARG A 6 -73.03 10.49 20.33
CA ARG A 6 -73.94 9.86 19.35
C ARG A 6 -73.73 10.27 17.88
N TYR A 7 -72.60 10.93 17.57
CA TYR A 7 -72.31 11.45 16.23
C TYR A 7 -70.89 11.14 15.74
N ILE A 8 -70.34 9.96 16.05
CA ILE A 8 -69.08 9.46 15.45
C ILE A 8 -69.26 7.99 15.07
N MET A 9 -70.34 7.66 14.35
CA MET A 9 -70.46 6.31 13.78
C MET A 9 -71.36 6.21 12.53
N TYR A 10 -71.61 7.33 11.84
CA TYR A 10 -72.37 7.34 10.58
C TYR A 10 -71.98 8.51 9.69
N VAL A 11 -70.71 8.63 9.33
CA VAL A 11 -70.30 9.29 8.07
C VAL A 11 -69.01 8.63 7.58
N LEU A 12 -69.15 7.59 6.77
CA LEU A 12 -68.29 7.11 5.68
C LEU A 12 -68.78 5.69 5.37
N PRO A 13 -69.22 5.35 4.15
CA PRO A 13 -68.53 5.71 2.90
C PRO A 13 -69.46 6.15 1.76
N LEU A 14 -69.15 7.26 1.11
CA LEU A 14 -69.64 7.53 -0.24
C LEU A 14 -68.53 8.23 -1.04
N PHE A 15 -67.48 7.49 -1.35
CA PHE A 15 -66.61 7.75 -2.49
C PHE A 15 -66.17 6.39 -3.01
N ALA A 16 -67.08 5.76 -3.77
CA ALA A 16 -66.67 4.77 -4.74
C ALA A 16 -65.92 5.53 -5.84
N LEU A 17 -64.62 5.74 -5.64
CA LEU A 17 -63.73 5.95 -6.76
C LEU A 17 -63.84 4.69 -7.59
N ALA A 18 -64.46 4.79 -8.76
CA ALA A 18 -64.31 3.82 -9.82
C ALA A 18 -62.83 3.89 -10.26
N ALA A 19 -61.97 3.23 -9.51
CA ALA A 19 -60.71 2.76 -10.03
C ALA A 19 -61.08 1.62 -10.99
N CYS A 20 -61.09 1.91 -12.28
CA CYS A 20 -60.89 0.86 -13.27
C CYS A 20 -59.50 0.27 -13.01
N MET A 21 -59.39 -0.71 -12.11
CA MET A 21 -58.33 -1.69 -12.20
C MET A 21 -58.67 -2.50 -13.44
N GLU A 22 -58.04 -2.18 -14.58
CA GLU A 22 -57.91 -3.17 -15.63
C GLU A 22 -57.30 -4.41 -14.99
N GLU A 23 -58.06 -5.51 -14.93
CA GLU A 23 -57.52 -6.81 -14.60
C GLU A 23 -56.51 -7.16 -15.69
N TYR A 24 -55.23 -6.93 -15.41
CA TYR A 24 -54.16 -7.30 -16.33
C TYR A 24 -54.01 -8.83 -16.30
N THR A 25 -54.78 -9.52 -17.14
CA THR A 25 -54.69 -10.97 -17.29
C THR A 25 -53.50 -11.28 -18.18
N LEU A 26 -52.47 -11.86 -17.59
CA LEU A 26 -51.31 -12.34 -18.33
C LEU A 26 -51.70 -13.49 -19.27
N ASP A 27 -51.21 -13.42 -20.50
CA ASP A 27 -51.47 -14.46 -21.50
C ASP A 27 -50.83 -15.79 -21.08
N ASP A 28 -51.60 -16.86 -21.23
CA ASP A 28 -51.24 -18.25 -20.92
C ASP A 28 -50.43 -18.91 -22.04
N ILE A 29 -50.40 -18.31 -23.23
CA ILE A 29 -49.59 -18.79 -24.37
C ILE A 29 -48.20 -18.13 -24.27
N PRO A 30 -47.09 -18.88 -24.32
CA PRO A 30 -45.75 -18.29 -24.30
C PRO A 30 -45.54 -17.34 -25.49
N PRO A 31 -44.76 -16.25 -25.33
CA PRO A 31 -44.52 -15.31 -26.42
C PRO A 31 -43.71 -15.95 -27.55
N THR A 32 -43.93 -15.48 -28.77
CA THR A 32 -43.18 -15.90 -29.96
C THR A 32 -41.97 -15.00 -30.21
N ALA A 33 -40.98 -15.50 -30.96
CA ALA A 33 -39.77 -14.75 -31.27
C ALA A 33 -40.06 -13.46 -32.10
N GLU A 34 -41.12 -13.46 -32.91
CA GLU A 34 -41.53 -12.27 -33.66
C GLU A 34 -42.08 -11.16 -32.74
N GLU A 35 -42.73 -11.54 -31.63
CA GLU A 35 -43.31 -10.60 -30.68
C GLU A 35 -42.26 -9.96 -29.76
N ALA A 36 -41.10 -10.60 -29.59
CA ALA A 36 -39.96 -10.09 -28.83
C ALA A 36 -39.07 -9.11 -29.63
N GLY A 37 -39.58 -8.58 -30.75
CA GLY A 37 -38.91 -7.55 -31.54
C GLY A 37 -38.61 -6.28 -30.73
N PHE A 38 -37.56 -5.58 -31.16
CA PHE A 38 -37.24 -4.26 -30.63
C PHE A 38 -36.57 -3.38 -31.66
N SER A 39 -36.60 -2.08 -31.40
CA SER A 39 -35.90 -1.03 -32.15
C SER A 39 -34.92 -0.27 -31.26
N PHE A 40 -34.01 0.48 -31.88
CA PHE A 40 -33.07 1.35 -31.18
C PHE A 40 -32.79 2.61 -31.98
N GLN A 41 -32.38 3.66 -31.28
CA GLN A 41 -31.94 4.93 -31.86
C GLN A 41 -30.90 5.58 -30.93
N SER A 42 -29.99 6.39 -31.49
CA SER A 42 -29.11 7.23 -30.69
C SER A 42 -29.90 8.32 -29.96
N THR A 43 -29.32 8.80 -28.86
CA THR A 43 -29.85 9.95 -28.13
C THR A 43 -29.22 11.25 -28.62
N GLU A 44 -29.82 12.39 -28.27
CA GLU A 44 -29.25 13.71 -28.61
C GLU A 44 -27.92 13.99 -27.89
N GLN A 45 -27.60 13.24 -26.84
CA GLN A 45 -26.38 13.42 -26.06
C GLN A 45 -25.14 12.86 -26.78
N SER A 46 -25.26 11.68 -27.38
CA SER A 46 -24.18 11.02 -28.13
C SER A 46 -24.74 9.88 -28.98
N ASP A 47 -24.10 9.64 -30.13
CA ASP A 47 -24.38 8.47 -30.99
C ASP A 47 -24.03 7.15 -30.30
N ASN A 48 -23.20 7.20 -29.26
CA ASN A 48 -22.77 6.07 -28.46
C ASN A 48 -23.72 5.78 -27.28
N ILE A 49 -24.75 6.61 -27.08
CA ILE A 49 -25.83 6.35 -26.11
C ILE A 49 -27.08 5.98 -26.89
N LEU A 50 -27.48 4.71 -26.79
CA LEU A 50 -28.61 4.15 -27.51
C LEU A 50 -29.80 3.91 -26.60
N ARG A 51 -30.98 4.36 -27.03
CA ARG A 51 -32.26 3.98 -26.42
C ARG A 51 -32.83 2.79 -27.18
N PHE A 52 -33.05 1.68 -26.47
CA PHE A 52 -33.74 0.50 -26.99
C PHE A 52 -35.19 0.51 -26.55
N THR A 53 -36.09 0.06 -27.42
CA THR A 53 -37.53 0.00 -27.12
C THR A 53 -38.11 -1.30 -27.65
N ALA A 54 -38.72 -2.09 -26.76
CA ALA A 54 -39.47 -3.28 -27.14
C ALA A 54 -40.68 -2.87 -27.98
N ASP A 55 -40.92 -3.59 -29.08
CA ASP A 55 -42.01 -3.25 -30.01
C ASP A 55 -43.39 -3.46 -29.34
N ASN A 56 -43.47 -4.44 -28.42
CA ASN A 56 -44.66 -4.80 -27.67
C ASN A 56 -44.45 -4.63 -26.15
N ASP A 57 -45.53 -4.72 -25.38
CA ASP A 57 -45.50 -4.66 -23.91
C ASP A 57 -45.72 -6.05 -23.31
N PHE A 58 -45.00 -6.37 -22.24
CA PHE A 58 -45.02 -7.67 -21.59
C PHE A 58 -44.96 -7.53 -20.08
N PHE A 59 -45.31 -8.60 -19.35
CA PHE A 59 -45.26 -8.61 -17.89
C PHE A 59 -43.88 -8.26 -17.35
N LEU A 60 -42.86 -8.87 -17.95
CA LEU A 60 -41.47 -8.63 -17.62
C LEU A 60 -40.65 -8.67 -18.90
N MET A 61 -39.73 -7.72 -19.00
CA MET A 61 -38.81 -7.55 -20.12
C MET A 61 -37.43 -7.33 -19.53
N ASN A 62 -36.50 -8.23 -19.86
CA ASN A 62 -35.12 -8.18 -19.41
C ASN A 62 -34.21 -7.97 -20.61
N TRP A 63 -33.24 -7.08 -20.46
CA TRP A 63 -32.29 -6.73 -21.49
C TRP A 63 -30.89 -7.13 -21.07
N ASP A 64 -30.16 -7.74 -21.99
CA ASP A 64 -28.71 -7.83 -22.00
C ASP A 64 -28.23 -6.93 -23.15
N LEU A 65 -27.46 -5.90 -22.83
CA LEU A 65 -27.04 -4.89 -23.79
C LEU A 65 -25.76 -5.27 -24.53
N GLY A 66 -25.18 -6.44 -24.24
CA GLY A 66 -23.99 -6.96 -24.91
C GLY A 66 -22.68 -6.25 -24.55
N ASN A 67 -22.74 -5.22 -23.70
CA ASN A 67 -21.59 -4.47 -23.16
C ASN A 67 -21.40 -4.72 -21.65
N GLY A 68 -22.00 -5.80 -21.12
CA GLY A 68 -22.03 -6.11 -19.68
C GLY A 68 -23.13 -5.41 -18.89
N SER A 69 -23.81 -4.40 -19.46
CA SER A 69 -24.98 -3.77 -18.83
C SER A 69 -26.26 -4.58 -19.10
N SER A 70 -27.18 -4.51 -18.14
CA SER A 70 -28.52 -5.07 -18.27
C SER A 70 -29.58 -4.04 -17.89
N GLY A 71 -30.85 -4.32 -18.21
CA GLY A 71 -31.94 -3.44 -17.86
C GLY A 71 -33.28 -4.16 -17.85
N THR A 72 -34.32 -3.50 -17.36
CA THR A 72 -35.68 -4.04 -17.34
C THR A 72 -36.71 -3.03 -17.83
N GLY A 73 -37.83 -3.53 -18.35
CA GLY A 73 -38.96 -2.72 -18.82
C GLY A 73 -38.96 -2.49 -20.34
N LYS A 74 -39.95 -1.71 -20.79
CA LYS A 74 -40.21 -1.48 -22.22
C LYS A 74 -39.11 -0.70 -22.94
N THR A 75 -38.43 0.18 -22.20
CA THR A 75 -37.40 1.06 -22.72
C THR A 75 -36.20 1.04 -21.80
N VAL A 76 -35.02 0.82 -22.37
CA VAL A 76 -33.74 0.86 -21.65
C VAL A 76 -32.76 1.73 -22.43
N THR A 77 -31.79 2.31 -21.74
CA THR A 77 -30.72 3.10 -22.36
C THR A 77 -29.40 2.38 -22.10
N GLY A 78 -28.59 2.22 -23.15
CA GLY A 78 -27.25 1.64 -23.09
C GLY A 78 -26.20 2.64 -23.55
N THR A 79 -25.09 2.70 -22.83
CA THR A 79 -23.93 3.54 -23.15
C THR A 79 -22.81 2.64 -23.69
N TYR A 80 -22.29 2.96 -24.87
CA TYR A 80 -21.26 2.18 -25.55
C TYR A 80 -20.05 3.07 -25.85
N PRO A 81 -19.17 3.31 -24.88
CA PRO A 81 -18.07 4.26 -25.06
C PRO A 81 -17.11 3.87 -26.19
N THR A 82 -17.00 2.59 -26.52
CA THR A 82 -15.98 2.06 -27.44
C THR A 82 -16.57 1.65 -28.79
N ALA A 83 -15.80 1.80 -29.86
CA ALA A 83 -16.19 1.26 -31.16
C ALA A 83 -16.23 -0.27 -31.13
N GLY A 84 -17.23 -0.87 -31.78
CA GLY A 84 -17.38 -2.32 -31.80
C GLY A 84 -18.76 -2.78 -32.24
N THR A 85 -18.89 -4.11 -32.33
CA THR A 85 -20.18 -4.76 -32.57
C THR A 85 -20.67 -5.39 -31.28
N TYR A 86 -21.88 -5.02 -30.85
CA TYR A 86 -22.49 -5.54 -29.62
C TYR A 86 -23.75 -6.32 -29.94
N LYS A 87 -23.94 -7.46 -29.28
CA LYS A 87 -25.14 -8.28 -29.44
C LYS A 87 -26.12 -7.99 -28.30
N VAL A 88 -27.13 -7.18 -28.60
CA VAL A 88 -28.20 -6.82 -27.67
C VAL A 88 -29.27 -7.90 -27.69
N THR A 89 -29.72 -8.35 -26.52
CA THR A 89 -30.74 -9.40 -26.35
C THR A 89 -31.87 -8.92 -25.44
N LEU A 90 -33.09 -8.94 -25.95
CA LEU A 90 -34.32 -8.76 -25.17
C LEU A 90 -34.91 -10.13 -24.86
N THR A 91 -35.22 -10.39 -23.60
CA THR A 91 -36.00 -11.55 -23.14
C THR A 91 -37.32 -11.08 -22.56
N VAL A 92 -38.42 -11.53 -23.15
CA VAL A 92 -39.78 -11.18 -22.72
C VAL A 92 -40.45 -12.35 -22.03
N PHE A 93 -41.27 -12.06 -21.01
CA PHE A 93 -41.95 -13.06 -20.19
C PHE A 93 -43.45 -12.77 -20.13
N ASN A 94 -44.24 -13.84 -20.13
CA ASN A 94 -45.64 -13.84 -19.71
C ASN A 94 -45.94 -15.09 -18.87
N LYS A 95 -47.22 -15.39 -18.62
CA LYS A 95 -47.61 -16.54 -17.80
C LYS A 95 -47.34 -17.88 -18.50
N GLY A 96 -47.35 -17.91 -19.83
CA GLY A 96 -47.06 -19.08 -20.64
C GLY A 96 -45.57 -19.43 -20.79
N GLY A 97 -44.65 -18.48 -20.53
CA GLY A 97 -43.21 -18.72 -20.58
C GLY A 97 -42.40 -17.50 -21.01
N SER A 98 -41.23 -17.74 -21.62
CA SER A 98 -40.32 -16.68 -22.07
C SER A 98 -39.68 -16.98 -23.41
N VAL A 99 -39.33 -15.93 -24.15
CA VAL A 99 -38.56 -16.01 -25.40
C VAL A 99 -37.59 -14.84 -25.50
N SER A 100 -36.50 -15.02 -26.24
CA SER A 100 -35.49 -13.99 -26.46
C SER A 100 -35.33 -13.64 -27.94
N ALA A 101 -35.04 -12.39 -28.23
CA ALA A 101 -34.61 -11.90 -29.54
C ALA A 101 -33.31 -11.13 -29.40
N SER A 102 -32.40 -11.29 -30.36
CA SER A 102 -31.11 -10.58 -30.38
C SER A 102 -30.93 -9.79 -31.66
N ARG A 103 -30.21 -8.65 -31.57
CA ARG A 103 -29.72 -7.88 -32.72
C ARG A 103 -28.28 -7.44 -32.49
N GLU A 104 -27.49 -7.45 -33.56
CA GLU A 104 -26.18 -6.81 -33.56
C GLU A 104 -26.33 -5.32 -33.84
N ILE A 105 -25.64 -4.51 -33.06
CA ILE A 105 -25.47 -3.08 -33.28
C ILE A 105 -24.01 -2.77 -33.53
N VAL A 106 -23.73 -1.74 -34.31
CA VAL A 106 -22.36 -1.31 -34.64
C VAL A 106 -22.17 0.11 -34.12
N ILE A 107 -21.21 0.27 -33.23
CA ILE A 107 -20.71 1.58 -32.78
C ILE A 107 -19.50 1.91 -33.63
N ALA A 108 -19.63 2.95 -34.46
CA ALA A 108 -18.66 3.26 -35.50
C ALA A 108 -17.35 3.82 -34.95
N GLN A 109 -17.42 4.63 -33.87
CA GLN A 109 -16.27 5.31 -33.28
C GLN A 109 -16.37 5.27 -31.75
N THR A 110 -15.21 5.23 -31.10
CA THR A 110 -15.09 5.43 -29.65
C THR A 110 -15.44 6.88 -29.34
N ASP A 111 -16.21 7.10 -28.27
CA ASP A 111 -16.51 8.42 -27.71
C ASP A 111 -15.76 8.57 -26.38
N PRO A 112 -14.59 9.24 -26.37
CA PRO A 112 -13.77 9.37 -25.17
C PRO A 112 -14.47 10.13 -24.03
N LEU A 113 -15.47 10.96 -24.31
CA LEU A 113 -16.22 11.69 -23.29
C LEU A 113 -17.07 10.76 -22.42
N LEU A 114 -17.35 9.54 -22.90
CA LEU A 114 -18.03 8.50 -22.14
C LEU A 114 -17.08 7.63 -21.31
N LEU A 115 -15.77 7.89 -21.38
CA LEU A 115 -14.71 7.25 -20.60
C LEU A 115 -14.10 8.20 -19.55
N ASP A 116 -14.78 9.30 -19.24
CA ASP A 116 -14.36 10.30 -18.26
C ASP A 116 -14.51 9.75 -16.82
N THR A 117 -13.57 8.89 -16.42
CA THR A 117 -13.47 8.31 -15.08
C THR A 117 -12.09 8.60 -14.49
N PRO A 118 -11.96 8.69 -13.14
CA PRO A 118 -10.66 8.91 -12.52
C PRO A 118 -9.59 7.91 -12.97
N LEU A 119 -9.95 6.63 -13.13
CA LEU A 119 -9.03 5.59 -13.58
C LEU A 119 -8.47 5.87 -14.98
N PHE A 120 -9.34 6.14 -15.96
CA PHE A 120 -8.92 6.41 -17.33
C PHE A 120 -8.21 7.76 -17.44
N ASN A 121 -8.69 8.78 -16.73
CA ASN A 121 -8.09 10.11 -16.72
C ASN A 121 -6.68 10.09 -16.12
N ASN A 122 -6.51 9.39 -14.99
CA ASN A 122 -5.19 9.24 -14.38
C ASN A 122 -4.24 8.54 -15.35
N LEU A 123 -4.64 7.42 -15.97
CA LEU A 123 -3.79 6.66 -16.88
C LEU A 123 -3.42 7.42 -18.16
N THR A 124 -4.39 8.12 -18.78
CA THR A 124 -4.28 8.64 -20.15
C THR A 124 -4.17 10.16 -20.25
N GLY A 125 -4.41 10.90 -19.16
CA GLY A 125 -4.59 12.35 -19.18
C GLY A 125 -6.02 12.79 -19.53
N GLY A 126 -6.93 11.84 -19.81
CA GLY A 126 -8.34 12.08 -20.11
C GLY A 126 -8.61 12.41 -21.58
N ALA A 127 -9.87 12.75 -21.89
CA ALA A 127 -10.33 12.96 -23.27
C ALA A 127 -9.63 14.13 -24.00
N ASP A 128 -9.12 15.11 -23.26
CA ASP A 128 -8.42 16.27 -23.83
C ASP A 128 -6.93 15.97 -24.14
N ALA A 129 -6.36 14.90 -23.59
CA ALA A 129 -4.98 14.48 -23.82
C ALA A 129 -4.85 13.65 -25.10
N VAL A 130 -5.04 14.29 -26.26
CA VAL A 130 -5.02 13.61 -27.58
C VAL A 130 -3.67 12.96 -27.93
N GLU A 131 -2.56 13.51 -27.41
CA GLU A 131 -1.21 12.95 -27.55
C GLU A 131 -0.91 11.86 -26.50
N GLY A 132 -1.91 11.50 -25.68
CA GLY A 132 -1.78 10.56 -24.58
C GLY A 132 -1.00 11.11 -23.39
N LYS A 133 -0.81 10.23 -22.40
CA LYS A 133 0.02 10.50 -21.22
C LYS A 133 1.17 9.50 -21.17
N THR A 134 2.38 10.03 -21.09
CA THR A 134 3.61 9.26 -21.04
C THR A 134 4.03 9.01 -19.60
N TRP A 135 4.37 7.76 -19.31
CA TRP A 135 4.86 7.27 -18.04
C TRP A 135 6.28 6.71 -18.17
N GLN A 136 7.04 6.79 -17.09
CA GLN A 136 8.38 6.22 -16.95
C GLN A 136 8.52 5.55 -15.58
N VAL A 137 9.48 4.63 -15.43
CA VAL A 137 9.80 4.06 -14.11
C VAL A 137 10.39 5.12 -13.20
N ASP A 138 9.93 5.15 -11.95
CA ASP A 138 10.41 6.06 -10.92
C ASP A 138 11.75 5.62 -10.33
N ALA A 139 12.82 5.78 -11.11
CA ALA A 139 14.13 5.25 -10.74
C ALA A 139 14.68 5.79 -9.40
N THR A 140 14.19 6.93 -8.92
CA THR A 140 14.78 7.67 -7.80
C THR A 140 14.20 7.33 -6.43
N ARG A 141 13.00 6.76 -6.35
CA ARG A 141 12.40 6.37 -5.05
C ARG A 141 12.73 4.94 -4.68
N VAL A 142 13.01 4.69 -3.40
CA VAL A 142 13.20 3.32 -2.88
C VAL A 142 11.96 2.48 -3.19
N GLY A 143 12.17 1.20 -3.55
CA GLY A 143 11.07 0.25 -3.77
C GLY A 143 10.26 0.49 -5.05
N HIS A 144 10.73 1.38 -5.94
CA HIS A 144 10.12 1.58 -7.26
C HIS A 144 10.13 0.32 -8.13
N PHE A 145 11.04 -0.62 -7.84
CA PHE A 145 11.11 -1.93 -8.47
C PHE A 145 11.42 -2.95 -7.39
N GLY A 146 10.77 -4.10 -7.43
CA GLY A 146 11.04 -5.13 -6.44
C GLY A 146 10.17 -6.37 -6.57
N VAL A 147 10.35 -7.31 -5.64
CA VAL A 147 9.63 -8.59 -5.61
C VAL A 147 9.13 -8.91 -4.21
N GLY A 148 7.96 -9.55 -4.16
CA GLY A 148 7.35 -10.08 -2.95
C GLY A 148 6.61 -11.39 -3.20
N PRO A 149 5.94 -11.94 -2.18
CA PRO A 149 5.18 -13.17 -2.29
C PRO A 149 3.93 -13.04 -3.18
N ASN A 150 3.56 -14.16 -3.82
CA ASN A 150 2.25 -14.34 -4.42
C ASN A 150 1.58 -15.62 -3.88
N PRO A 151 0.42 -15.54 -3.21
CA PRO A 151 -0.33 -14.31 -2.86
C PRO A 151 0.43 -13.42 -1.88
N SER A 152 0.06 -12.14 -1.82
CA SER A 152 0.66 -11.17 -0.89
C SER A 152 0.49 -11.63 0.57
N SER A 153 1.45 -11.28 1.42
CA SER A 153 1.42 -11.61 2.84
C SER A 153 0.49 -10.64 3.61
N ALA A 154 0.42 -10.80 4.93
CA ALA A 154 -0.29 -9.84 5.79
C ALA A 154 0.34 -8.43 5.77
N ALA A 155 1.57 -8.29 5.24
CA ALA A 155 2.25 -7.00 5.13
C ALA A 155 1.63 -6.10 4.04
N GLY A 156 0.92 -6.67 3.07
CA GLY A 156 0.22 -5.92 2.02
C GLY A 156 0.87 -6.01 0.63
N ASP A 157 0.41 -5.18 -0.30
CA ASP A 157 0.79 -5.22 -1.71
C ASP A 157 1.98 -4.31 -2.02
N PHE A 158 3.16 -4.70 -1.55
CA PHE A 158 4.42 -4.03 -1.82
C PHE A 158 5.57 -5.04 -1.99
N PRO A 159 6.74 -4.64 -2.52
CA PRO A 159 7.86 -5.55 -2.74
C PRO A 159 8.58 -5.97 -1.43
N GLU A 160 7.96 -6.87 -0.67
CA GLU A 160 8.42 -7.30 0.66
C GLU A 160 9.83 -7.89 0.70
N TRP A 161 10.20 -8.73 -0.27
CA TRP A 161 11.43 -9.52 -0.22
C TRP A 161 12.64 -8.80 -0.79
N TYR A 162 12.44 -7.89 -1.72
CA TYR A 162 13.51 -7.08 -2.28
C TYR A 162 12.96 -5.78 -2.86
N GLN A 163 13.58 -4.67 -2.48
CA GLN A 163 13.26 -3.32 -2.92
C GLN A 163 14.51 -2.68 -3.51
N ALA A 164 14.42 -2.26 -4.77
CA ALA A 164 15.52 -1.58 -5.44
C ALA A 164 15.81 -0.23 -4.77
N GLN A 165 17.09 0.04 -4.52
CA GLN A 165 17.55 1.35 -4.08
C GLN A 165 17.49 2.37 -5.23
N PRO A 166 17.54 3.68 -4.94
CA PRO A 166 17.55 4.71 -5.97
C PRO A 166 18.61 4.44 -7.03
N ASN A 167 18.18 4.41 -8.28
CA ASN A 167 19.00 4.17 -9.48
C ASN A 167 19.73 2.81 -9.53
N GLU A 168 19.38 1.83 -8.69
CA GLU A 168 20.09 0.56 -8.60
C GLU A 168 20.14 -0.21 -9.94
N LYS A 169 19.10 -0.10 -10.78
CA LYS A 169 19.03 -0.76 -12.10
C LYS A 169 19.47 0.13 -13.25
N ALA A 170 20.30 1.15 -13.00
CA ALA A 170 20.80 2.03 -14.05
C ALA A 170 21.57 1.23 -15.12
N GLY A 171 21.31 1.51 -16.39
CA GLY A 171 21.90 0.79 -17.52
C GLY A 171 21.15 -0.48 -17.97
N SER A 172 20.10 -0.89 -17.25
CA SER A 172 19.24 -2.03 -17.65
C SER A 172 18.35 -1.76 -18.88
N GLY A 173 18.09 -0.50 -19.21
CA GLY A 173 17.05 -0.07 -20.16
C GLY A 173 15.72 0.32 -19.51
N MET A 174 15.38 -0.31 -18.38
CA MET A 174 14.10 -0.10 -17.68
C MET A 174 13.79 1.38 -17.37
N TYR A 175 14.78 2.14 -16.92
CA TYR A 175 14.58 3.56 -16.55
C TYR A 175 14.51 4.52 -17.73
N THR A 176 14.97 4.07 -18.90
CA THR A 176 14.97 4.88 -20.12
C THR A 176 13.73 4.66 -20.98
N ASP A 177 12.99 3.59 -20.75
CA ASP A 177 11.79 3.29 -21.52
C ASP A 177 10.64 4.28 -21.21
N ARG A 178 9.74 4.45 -22.17
CA ARG A 178 8.55 5.31 -22.05
C ARG A 178 7.29 4.56 -22.45
N TYR A 179 6.22 4.80 -21.71
CA TYR A 179 4.94 4.12 -21.86
C TYR A 179 3.83 5.15 -22.05
N THR A 180 3.34 5.33 -23.28
CA THR A 180 2.30 6.31 -23.58
C THR A 180 0.95 5.63 -23.72
N PHE A 181 -0.01 6.04 -22.90
CA PHE A 181 -1.39 5.56 -22.97
C PHE A 181 -2.27 6.59 -23.64
N PHE A 182 -2.99 6.17 -24.67
CA PHE A 182 -3.95 6.99 -25.38
C PHE A 182 -5.36 6.49 -25.07
N LEU A 183 -6.25 7.41 -24.73
CA LEU A 183 -7.68 7.09 -24.56
C LEU A 183 -8.33 6.77 -25.92
N ASP A 184 -7.91 7.45 -26.99
CA ASP A 184 -8.38 7.14 -28.33
C ASP A 184 -7.98 5.71 -28.74
N SER A 185 -9.00 4.92 -29.05
CA SER A 185 -8.88 3.55 -29.57
C SER A 185 -7.99 2.63 -28.71
N PHE A 186 -7.79 2.98 -27.43
CA PHE A 186 -6.93 2.31 -26.47
C PHE A 186 -5.53 2.01 -27.04
N ASN A 187 -4.96 2.95 -27.79
CA ASN A 187 -3.60 2.80 -28.30
C ASN A 187 -2.59 2.85 -27.14
N PHE A 188 -1.51 2.09 -27.29
CA PHE A 188 -0.37 2.07 -26.41
C PHE A 188 0.89 2.25 -27.23
N ASN A 189 1.83 3.07 -26.75
CA ASN A 189 3.16 3.18 -27.33
C ASN A 189 4.19 2.81 -26.25
N MET A 190 5.13 1.94 -26.60
CA MET A 190 6.26 1.56 -25.77
C MET A 190 7.53 1.95 -26.50
N GLU A 191 8.20 3.00 -26.03
CA GLU A 191 9.47 3.43 -26.61
C GLU A 191 10.60 2.83 -25.80
N THR A 192 11.38 1.99 -26.46
CA THR A 192 12.55 1.33 -25.87
C THR A 192 13.81 2.06 -26.33
N ASN A 193 14.55 2.65 -25.41
CA ASN A 193 15.76 3.43 -25.74
C ASN A 193 16.97 2.51 -26.01
N GLY A 194 16.75 1.49 -26.83
CA GLY A 194 17.72 0.47 -27.24
C GLY A 194 17.58 -0.86 -26.50
N PHE A 195 17.36 -0.83 -25.19
CA PHE A 195 17.30 -2.04 -24.35
C PHE A 195 16.05 -2.10 -23.49
N VAL A 196 15.60 -3.31 -23.19
CA VAL A 196 14.59 -3.60 -22.17
C VAL A 196 15.17 -4.46 -21.07
N TYR A 197 14.56 -4.43 -19.88
CA TYR A 197 14.96 -5.27 -18.74
C TYR A 197 13.99 -6.44 -18.55
N LEU A 198 14.53 -7.64 -18.36
CA LEU A 198 13.75 -8.86 -18.32
C LEU A 198 14.33 -9.87 -17.32
N ASN A 199 13.44 -10.63 -16.70
CA ASN A 199 13.80 -11.72 -15.82
C ASN A 199 14.69 -12.72 -16.56
N ALA A 200 15.73 -13.23 -15.90
CA ALA A 200 16.66 -14.17 -16.50
C ALA A 200 15.97 -15.41 -17.11
N ALA A 201 14.87 -15.88 -16.51
CA ALA A 201 14.09 -17.01 -17.02
C ALA A 201 13.41 -16.70 -18.37
N GLN A 202 13.21 -15.42 -18.70
CA GLN A 202 12.65 -14.97 -19.98
C GLN A 202 13.71 -14.71 -21.05
N GLY A 203 15.00 -14.78 -20.72
CA GLY A 203 16.11 -14.44 -21.60
C GLY A 203 16.11 -15.14 -22.96
N SER A 204 15.69 -16.41 -23.00
CA SER A 204 15.61 -17.19 -24.23
C SER A 204 14.58 -16.67 -25.23
N ASN A 205 13.61 -15.86 -24.79
CA ASN A 205 12.60 -15.23 -25.64
C ASN A 205 13.09 -13.93 -26.29
N PHE A 206 14.25 -13.41 -25.87
CA PHE A 206 14.79 -12.13 -26.32
C PHE A 206 16.18 -12.32 -26.96
N PRO A 207 16.25 -12.37 -28.31
CA PRO A 207 17.52 -12.50 -29.01
C PRO A 207 18.51 -11.40 -28.62
N GLY A 208 19.73 -11.80 -28.24
CA GLY A 208 20.77 -10.86 -27.82
C GLY A 208 20.67 -10.44 -26.36
N ALA A 209 19.87 -11.13 -25.53
CA ALA A 209 19.88 -10.93 -24.09
C ALA A 209 21.29 -11.12 -23.48
N PHE A 210 21.65 -10.24 -22.56
CA PHE A 210 22.94 -10.18 -21.89
C PHE A 210 22.78 -9.71 -20.45
N ASP A 211 23.77 -9.97 -19.61
CA ASP A 211 23.82 -9.44 -18.24
C ASP A 211 24.45 -8.03 -18.25
N PRO A 212 23.69 -6.96 -17.92
CA PRO A 212 24.17 -5.59 -17.80
C PRO A 212 24.93 -5.32 -16.49
N GLY A 213 25.01 -6.28 -15.56
CA GLY A 213 25.66 -6.14 -14.26
C GLY A 213 24.77 -5.59 -13.15
N VAL A 214 23.43 -5.60 -13.34
CA VAL A 214 22.47 -5.07 -12.36
C VAL A 214 21.41 -6.09 -11.88
N GLY A 215 21.64 -7.37 -12.11
CA GLY A 215 20.93 -8.49 -11.44
C GLY A 215 20.21 -9.45 -12.38
N ASP A 216 19.50 -8.94 -13.38
CA ASP A 216 18.80 -9.73 -14.41
C ASP A 216 19.27 -9.32 -15.82
N LEU A 217 18.58 -9.76 -16.87
CA LEU A 217 19.05 -9.58 -18.24
C LEU A 217 18.51 -8.30 -18.87
N SER A 218 19.32 -7.69 -19.72
CA SER A 218 18.88 -6.71 -20.70
C SER A 218 18.89 -7.32 -22.09
N ALA A 219 18.04 -6.86 -22.99
CA ALA A 219 18.07 -7.27 -24.38
C ALA A 219 17.79 -6.11 -25.33
N PRO A 220 18.43 -6.07 -26.52
CA PRO A 220 18.00 -5.18 -27.58
C PRO A 220 16.54 -5.45 -27.94
N TYR A 221 15.72 -4.40 -27.97
CA TYR A 221 14.30 -4.55 -28.27
C TYR A 221 13.75 -3.30 -28.95
N GLU A 222 12.87 -3.52 -29.91
CA GLU A 222 12.05 -2.51 -30.57
C GLU A 222 10.61 -3.00 -30.44
N ALA A 223 9.78 -2.22 -29.73
CA ALA A 223 8.38 -2.59 -29.55
C ALA A 223 7.65 -2.53 -30.90
N PRO A 224 6.71 -3.45 -31.17
CA PRO A 224 5.94 -3.40 -32.40
C PRO A 224 4.98 -2.21 -32.41
N ASP A 225 4.67 -1.70 -33.60
CA ASP A 225 3.64 -0.68 -33.78
C ASP A 225 2.24 -1.19 -33.44
N GLY A 226 1.33 -0.26 -33.10
CA GLY A 226 -0.10 -0.55 -32.96
C GLY A 226 -0.45 -1.38 -31.73
N LEU A 227 0.39 -1.33 -30.69
CA LEU A 227 0.07 -1.91 -29.40
C LEU A 227 -1.22 -1.29 -28.82
N LYS A 228 -1.91 -2.10 -28.02
CA LYS A 228 -3.17 -1.76 -27.37
C LYS A 228 -3.11 -2.05 -25.88
N TRP A 229 -3.99 -1.40 -25.14
CA TRP A 229 -4.22 -1.72 -23.74
C TRP A 229 -5.71 -1.96 -23.47
N SER A 230 -6.02 -2.61 -22.36
CA SER A 230 -7.38 -2.81 -21.87
C SER A 230 -7.40 -2.88 -20.34
N ILE A 231 -8.52 -2.50 -19.73
CA ILE A 231 -8.74 -2.63 -18.29
C ILE A 231 -9.93 -3.55 -18.03
N SER A 232 -9.81 -4.40 -17.00
CA SER A 232 -10.94 -5.08 -16.35
C SER A 232 -10.97 -4.75 -14.86
N GLU A 233 -12.17 -4.60 -14.30
CA GLU A 233 -12.38 -4.30 -12.88
C GLU A 233 -13.07 -5.49 -12.19
N PRO A 234 -12.30 -6.51 -11.75
CA PRO A 234 -12.86 -7.67 -11.07
C PRO A 234 -13.50 -7.27 -9.73
N GLU A 235 -14.64 -7.88 -9.40
CA GLU A 235 -15.32 -7.64 -8.13
C GLU A 235 -14.42 -8.03 -6.95
N GLY A 236 -14.16 -7.09 -6.04
CA GLY A 236 -13.33 -7.32 -4.85
C GLY A 236 -11.82 -7.40 -5.11
N GLY A 237 -11.34 -6.97 -6.29
CA GLY A 237 -9.92 -6.92 -6.63
C GLY A 237 -9.49 -5.55 -7.19
N TYR A 238 -8.18 -5.42 -7.45
CA TYR A 238 -7.64 -4.25 -8.14
C TYR A 238 -8.04 -4.24 -9.63
N PRO A 239 -8.15 -3.05 -10.25
CA PRO A 239 -8.23 -2.97 -11.70
C PRO A 239 -7.02 -3.66 -12.35
N GLU A 240 -7.27 -4.42 -13.41
CA GLU A 240 -6.25 -5.17 -14.14
C GLU A 240 -6.02 -4.52 -15.51
N LEU A 241 -4.85 -3.91 -15.67
CA LEU A 241 -4.36 -3.38 -16.94
C LEU A 241 -3.69 -4.50 -17.74
N THR A 242 -4.11 -4.73 -18.98
CA THR A 242 -3.45 -5.67 -19.90
C THR A 242 -2.89 -4.93 -21.10
N ILE A 243 -1.63 -5.23 -21.44
CA ILE A 243 -0.97 -4.75 -22.66
C ILE A 243 -0.95 -5.85 -23.72
N SER A 244 -1.20 -5.50 -24.98
CA SER A 244 -1.18 -6.44 -26.09
C SER A 244 0.20 -7.08 -26.29
N GLN A 245 0.22 -8.22 -26.99
CA GLN A 245 1.46 -8.96 -27.27
C GLN A 245 2.53 -8.07 -27.91
N GLY A 246 3.76 -8.13 -27.38
CA GLY A 246 4.90 -7.31 -27.79
C GLY A 246 5.13 -6.07 -26.93
N GLY A 247 4.14 -5.63 -26.15
CA GLY A 247 4.32 -4.57 -25.15
C GLY A 247 4.41 -5.13 -23.73
N PHE A 248 5.01 -4.34 -22.83
CA PHE A 248 5.05 -4.54 -21.38
C PHE A 248 5.53 -3.25 -20.68
N LEU A 249 5.48 -3.23 -19.36
CA LEU A 249 5.83 -2.09 -18.51
C LEU A 249 7.01 -2.44 -17.59
N GLY A 250 8.07 -1.66 -17.64
CA GLY A 250 9.28 -1.74 -16.82
C GLY A 250 10.08 -3.03 -17.04
N TYR A 251 9.72 -4.05 -16.27
CA TYR A 251 10.43 -5.32 -16.17
C TYR A 251 9.58 -6.48 -16.70
N PHE A 252 10.13 -7.25 -17.63
CA PHE A 252 9.40 -8.37 -18.23
C PHE A 252 9.64 -9.69 -17.50
N ALA A 253 8.62 -10.17 -16.77
CA ALA A 253 8.60 -11.49 -16.13
C ALA A 253 7.65 -12.49 -16.83
N GLY A 254 7.41 -12.30 -18.13
CA GLY A 254 6.59 -13.20 -18.97
C GLY A 254 5.13 -12.75 -19.15
N GLY A 255 4.59 -12.05 -18.15
CA GLY A 255 3.20 -11.55 -18.12
C GLY A 255 3.04 -10.17 -18.76
N ARG A 256 1.79 -9.80 -19.04
CA ARG A 256 1.38 -8.47 -19.58
C ARG A 256 0.12 -7.93 -18.93
N THR A 257 -0.33 -8.58 -17.86
CA THR A 257 -1.47 -8.17 -17.06
C THR A 257 -0.95 -7.72 -15.70
N TYR A 258 -1.35 -6.53 -15.31
CA TYR A 258 -0.85 -5.79 -14.15
C TYR A 258 -2.03 -5.40 -13.29
N GLN A 259 -1.97 -5.72 -12.01
CA GLN A 259 -2.88 -5.17 -11.01
C GLN A 259 -2.43 -3.74 -10.69
N LEU A 260 -3.34 -2.79 -10.81
CA LEU A 260 -3.13 -1.39 -10.46
C LEU A 260 -3.38 -1.23 -8.95
N ILE A 261 -2.34 -1.42 -8.14
CA ILE A 261 -2.42 -1.27 -6.68
C ILE A 261 -2.75 0.18 -6.32
N THR A 262 -2.03 1.11 -6.96
CA THR A 262 -2.28 2.55 -6.89
C THR A 262 -2.36 3.10 -8.31
N ILE A 263 -3.30 4.02 -8.54
CA ILE A 263 -3.38 4.82 -9.77
C ILE A 263 -3.92 6.22 -9.47
N GLU A 264 -2.99 7.16 -9.43
CA GLU A 264 -3.22 8.57 -9.13
C GLU A 264 -2.75 9.45 -10.29
N GLU A 265 -2.89 10.76 -10.17
CA GLU A 265 -2.46 11.70 -11.21
C GLU A 265 -0.96 11.59 -11.48
N ASN A 266 -0.13 11.40 -10.45
CA ASN A 266 1.33 11.41 -10.60
C ASN A 266 2.01 10.08 -10.24
N GLU A 267 1.25 9.02 -9.95
CA GLU A 267 1.82 7.74 -9.55
C GLU A 267 0.97 6.56 -10.00
N ILE A 268 1.62 5.51 -10.50
CA ILE A 268 1.03 4.18 -10.66
C ILE A 268 1.94 3.16 -9.96
N LEU A 269 1.38 2.35 -9.07
CA LEU A 269 2.04 1.14 -8.55
C LEU A 269 1.43 -0.10 -9.19
N LEU A 270 2.23 -0.78 -10.01
CA LEU A 270 1.88 -2.01 -10.69
C LEU A 270 2.32 -3.21 -9.88
N ARG A 271 1.48 -4.26 -9.84
CA ARG A 271 1.84 -5.60 -9.37
C ARG A 271 1.56 -6.62 -10.48
N PHE A 272 2.47 -7.56 -10.72
CA PHE A 272 2.26 -8.64 -11.70
C PHE A 272 2.97 -9.92 -11.31
N VAL A 273 2.36 -11.06 -11.65
CA VAL A 273 2.87 -12.39 -11.29
C VAL A 273 3.94 -12.84 -12.25
N ASP A 274 5.05 -13.35 -11.71
CA ASP A 274 6.11 -13.98 -12.50
C ASP A 274 5.59 -15.27 -13.16
N GLN A 275 5.80 -15.39 -14.47
CA GLN A 275 5.28 -16.53 -15.23
C GLN A 275 6.18 -17.78 -15.17
N ALA A 276 7.46 -17.61 -14.79
CA ALA A 276 8.36 -18.73 -14.54
C ALA A 276 8.25 -19.25 -13.09
N ASN A 277 7.88 -18.37 -12.15
CA ASN A 277 7.63 -18.73 -10.76
C ASN A 277 6.40 -18.00 -10.21
N THR A 278 5.23 -18.63 -10.31
CA THR A 278 3.96 -18.03 -9.90
C THR A 278 3.83 -17.76 -8.40
N GLY A 279 4.80 -18.18 -7.57
CA GLY A 279 4.90 -17.79 -6.16
C GLY A 279 5.51 -16.40 -5.93
N LEU A 280 5.96 -15.72 -7.00
CA LEU A 280 6.52 -14.37 -6.95
C LEU A 280 5.57 -13.36 -7.59
N ALA A 281 5.48 -12.18 -7.00
CA ALA A 281 4.90 -11.00 -7.63
C ALA A 281 5.94 -9.88 -7.70
N TRP A 282 6.05 -9.26 -8.87
CA TRP A 282 6.90 -8.12 -9.13
C TRP A 282 6.11 -6.83 -9.04
N TYR A 283 6.79 -5.79 -8.56
CA TYR A 283 6.24 -4.46 -8.38
C TYR A 283 7.03 -3.45 -9.20
N VAL A 284 6.35 -2.53 -9.87
CA VAL A 284 6.94 -1.42 -10.62
C VAL A 284 6.15 -0.15 -10.35
N ARG A 285 6.83 0.90 -9.90
CA ARG A 285 6.27 2.25 -9.76
C ARG A 285 6.57 3.07 -10.99
N LEU A 286 5.53 3.69 -11.55
CA LEU A 286 5.63 4.63 -12.66
C LEU A 286 5.23 6.04 -12.21
N ILE A 287 5.86 7.03 -12.82
CA ILE A 287 5.54 8.46 -12.71
C ILE A 287 5.39 9.07 -14.10
N PRO A 288 4.65 10.18 -14.27
CA PRO A 288 4.56 10.86 -15.56
C PRO A 288 5.93 11.31 -16.04
N GLU A 289 6.15 11.28 -17.36
CA GLU A 289 7.38 11.81 -17.93
C GLU A 289 7.55 13.31 -17.59
N GLY A 290 8.74 13.68 -17.12
CA GLY A 290 9.04 15.04 -16.70
C GLY A 290 8.48 15.42 -15.32
N PHE A 291 7.67 14.54 -14.70
CA PHE A 291 7.38 14.65 -13.27
C PHE A 291 8.67 14.36 -12.51
N VAL A 292 9.10 15.33 -11.72
CA VAL A 292 10.07 15.11 -10.66
C VAL A 292 9.19 14.87 -9.45
N PRO A 293 9.16 13.66 -8.87
CA PRO A 293 8.58 13.49 -7.55
C PRO A 293 9.16 14.60 -6.71
N ASP A 294 8.30 15.31 -5.98
CA ASP A 294 8.82 16.14 -4.90
C ASP A 294 9.86 15.27 -4.23
N GLU A 295 11.10 15.77 -4.09
CA GLU A 295 12.01 15.08 -3.18
C GLU A 295 11.14 14.90 -1.95
N GLU A 296 11.07 13.68 -1.45
CA GLU A 296 10.69 13.57 -0.07
C GLU A 296 11.79 14.39 0.66
N THR A 297 11.62 15.73 0.77
CA THR A 297 11.36 16.28 2.08
C THR A 297 10.31 15.32 2.57
N PRO A 298 10.68 14.35 3.41
CA PRO A 298 9.67 13.50 4.01
C PRO A 298 8.59 14.48 4.42
N ASP A 299 7.34 14.25 4.01
CA ASP A 299 6.22 15.00 4.60
C ASP A 299 6.59 15.14 6.07
N PRO A 300 6.93 16.35 6.57
CA PRO A 300 7.75 16.48 7.76
C PRO A 300 7.09 15.58 8.76
N GLU A 301 7.74 14.43 9.01
CA GLU A 301 7.22 13.42 9.91
C GLU A 301 6.96 14.24 11.14
N PRO A 302 5.67 14.43 11.52
CA PRO A 302 5.22 15.62 12.23
C PRO A 302 6.24 15.84 13.32
N GLU A 303 6.98 16.98 13.26
CA GLU A 303 8.09 17.24 14.20
C GLU A 303 7.62 16.68 15.52
N PRO A 304 8.30 15.66 16.10
CA PRO A 304 7.71 14.89 17.18
C PRO A 304 7.18 15.90 18.18
N GLU A 305 5.85 16.00 18.24
CA GLU A 305 5.21 16.98 19.11
C GLU A 305 5.85 16.69 20.46
N PRO A 306 6.50 17.68 21.11
CA PRO A 306 7.23 17.41 22.33
C PRO A 306 6.28 16.64 23.22
N SER A 307 6.73 15.50 23.76
CA SER A 307 5.87 14.61 24.54
C SER A 307 5.46 15.32 25.82
N GLY A 308 4.54 16.30 25.73
CA GLY A 308 4.06 17.11 26.83
C GLY A 308 3.33 16.26 27.87
N ASP A 309 3.04 15.00 27.53
CA ASP A 309 2.28 14.05 28.31
C ASP A 309 3.11 12.88 28.88
N PHE A 310 4.42 12.74 28.58
CA PHE A 310 5.26 11.72 29.25
C PHE A 310 5.83 12.27 30.55
N THR A 311 5.40 11.67 31.66
CA THR A 311 5.77 12.08 33.02
C THR A 311 6.62 11.03 33.72
N LEU A 312 7.21 11.40 34.86
CA LEU A 312 7.91 10.43 35.71
C LEU A 312 7.01 9.24 36.09
N ASP A 313 5.73 9.47 36.36
CA ASP A 313 4.77 8.43 36.73
C ASP A 313 4.57 7.41 35.57
N ASN A 314 4.65 7.85 34.32
CA ASN A 314 4.61 6.94 33.16
C ASN A 314 5.86 6.03 33.13
N LEU A 315 7.03 6.58 33.46
CA LEU A 315 8.31 5.86 33.45
C LEU A 315 8.40 4.82 34.58
N ILE A 316 7.93 5.15 35.79
CA ILE A 316 8.08 4.31 37.00
C ILE A 316 6.81 3.54 37.40
N GLY A 317 5.66 3.83 36.80
CA GLY A 317 4.37 3.24 37.19
C GLY A 317 4.02 3.50 38.66
N ASP A 318 3.47 2.50 39.35
CA ASP A 318 3.13 2.56 40.79
C ASP A 318 4.36 2.44 41.73
N GLY A 319 5.53 2.88 41.26
CA GLY A 319 6.77 3.01 42.04
C GLY A 319 7.94 2.15 41.56
N THR A 320 7.69 1.12 40.77
CA THR A 320 8.72 0.37 40.02
C THR A 320 8.11 -0.09 38.69
N LYS A 321 8.86 0.10 37.59
CA LYS A 321 8.46 -0.38 36.27
C LYS A 321 9.66 -0.84 35.47
N ALA A 322 9.51 -1.99 34.80
CA ALA A 322 10.49 -2.55 33.89
C ALA A 322 10.06 -2.30 32.44
N TRP A 323 11.01 -1.89 31.62
CA TRP A 323 10.84 -1.71 30.18
C TRP A 323 11.74 -2.68 29.44
N LYS A 324 11.31 -3.10 28.25
CA LYS A 324 12.10 -3.94 27.35
C LYS A 324 11.99 -3.43 25.91
N LEU A 325 12.96 -3.77 25.08
CA LEU A 325 12.89 -3.46 23.64
C LEU A 325 11.67 -4.15 23.01
N LYS A 326 10.90 -3.43 22.19
CA LYS A 326 9.73 -3.99 21.49
C LYS A 326 10.20 -4.99 20.41
N PRO A 327 9.73 -6.25 20.40
CA PRO A 327 10.13 -7.26 19.40
C PRO A 327 9.36 -7.09 18.08
N ALA A 328 9.58 -5.96 17.40
CA ALA A 328 8.97 -5.65 16.11
C ALA A 328 9.93 -4.86 15.21
N ALA A 329 9.76 -4.98 13.89
CA ALA A 329 10.45 -4.13 12.92
C ALA A 329 10.22 -2.64 13.23
N GLY A 330 11.24 -1.81 13.02
CA GLY A 330 11.21 -0.39 13.36
C GLY A 330 11.42 -0.06 14.85
N SER A 331 11.58 -1.05 15.73
CA SER A 331 11.83 -0.79 17.17
C SER A 331 13.28 -0.40 17.48
N PHE A 332 14.17 -0.44 16.48
CA PHE A 332 15.58 -0.05 16.54
C PHE A 332 15.93 0.63 15.22
N GLY A 333 16.37 1.88 15.26
CA GLY A 333 16.73 2.65 14.06
C GLY A 333 17.96 3.52 14.27
N VAL A 334 18.68 3.80 13.19
CA VAL A 334 19.78 4.79 13.16
C VAL A 334 19.53 5.74 12.01
N GLY A 335 19.62 7.04 12.25
CA GLY A 335 19.31 8.04 11.22
C GLY A 335 19.91 9.42 11.48
N PRO A 336 19.78 10.35 10.51
CA PRO A 336 20.35 11.70 10.60
C PRO A 336 19.63 12.61 11.59
N ARG A 337 18.45 12.22 12.08
CA ARG A 337 17.61 12.99 13.02
C ARG A 337 16.96 12.06 14.04
N ALA A 338 16.53 12.62 15.17
CA ALA A 338 15.72 11.93 16.17
C ALA A 338 14.53 11.21 15.52
N GLY A 339 14.28 9.95 15.86
CA GLY A 339 13.18 9.15 15.29
C GLY A 339 13.52 8.45 13.98
N SER A 340 14.48 8.96 13.20
CA SER A 340 14.80 8.43 11.88
C SER A 340 15.59 7.12 11.95
N ASP A 341 15.30 6.24 10.99
CA ASP A 341 16.00 4.99 10.74
C ASP A 341 16.72 4.97 9.37
N GLU A 342 16.93 6.11 8.72
CA GLU A 342 17.45 6.20 7.34
C GLU A 342 18.80 5.48 7.12
N PHE A 343 19.70 5.54 8.11
CA PHE A 343 21.00 4.88 8.02
C PHE A 343 20.90 3.37 8.33
N PHE A 344 19.79 2.91 8.90
CA PHE A 344 19.49 1.52 9.22
C PHE A 344 17.98 1.23 9.13
N PRO A 345 17.40 1.22 7.91
CA PRO A 345 15.95 1.31 7.70
C PRO A 345 15.21 0.05 8.14
N ASN A 346 14.03 0.24 8.74
CA ASN A 346 13.17 -0.76 9.39
C ASN A 346 13.86 -1.58 10.50
N GLY A 347 15.08 -1.22 10.89
CA GLY A 347 15.90 -2.03 11.79
C GLY A 347 15.91 -3.50 11.38
N THR A 348 16.33 -3.83 10.13
CA THR A 348 16.35 -5.20 9.54
C THR A 348 16.15 -6.27 10.59
N ASP A 349 14.93 -6.83 10.70
CA ASP A 349 14.47 -7.71 11.79
C ASP A 349 15.60 -8.25 12.67
N ILE A 350 16.06 -7.44 13.63
CA ILE A 350 17.22 -7.80 14.47
C ILE A 350 16.86 -8.92 15.45
N SER A 351 15.60 -9.40 15.45
CA SER A 351 15.14 -10.50 16.30
C SER A 351 15.88 -11.81 16.02
N GLY A 352 16.41 -12.00 14.81
CA GLY A 352 17.27 -13.15 14.49
C GLY A 352 18.69 -13.02 15.05
N ASP A 353 19.36 -11.89 14.79
CA ASP A 353 20.79 -11.71 15.08
C ASP A 353 21.07 -11.21 16.50
N ARG A 354 20.08 -10.55 17.13
CA ARG A 354 20.19 -9.89 18.45
C ARG A 354 19.04 -10.26 19.38
N ALA A 355 18.55 -11.50 19.30
CA ALA A 355 17.39 -11.99 20.03
C ALA A 355 17.40 -11.68 21.54
N CYS A 356 18.58 -11.74 22.17
CA CYS A 356 18.80 -11.48 23.59
C CYS A 356 18.52 -10.02 24.02
N LEU A 357 18.47 -9.06 23.10
CA LEU A 357 18.12 -7.67 23.46
C LEU A 357 16.64 -7.51 23.84
N PHE A 358 15.78 -8.44 23.45
CA PHE A 358 14.33 -8.31 23.62
C PHE A 358 13.81 -8.85 24.96
N ASN A 359 14.65 -9.55 25.72
CA ASN A 359 14.39 -9.97 27.11
C ASN A 359 15.06 -9.09 28.16
N ASP A 360 16.02 -8.25 27.78
CA ASP A 360 16.65 -7.29 28.68
C ASP A 360 15.62 -6.39 29.39
N LEU A 361 15.78 -6.24 30.70
CA LEU A 361 14.91 -5.41 31.54
C LEU A 361 15.65 -4.15 32.00
N PHE A 362 15.03 -3.01 31.71
CA PHE A 362 15.44 -1.69 32.13
C PHE A 362 14.48 -1.19 33.23
N ILE A 363 14.91 -1.27 34.49
CA ILE A 363 14.03 -1.16 35.66
C ILE A 363 14.23 0.18 36.36
N PHE A 364 13.18 0.99 36.42
CA PHE A 364 13.19 2.29 37.08
C PHE A 364 12.38 2.26 38.38
N ASN A 365 12.93 2.84 39.45
CA ASN A 365 12.33 2.86 40.78
C ASN A 365 12.09 4.30 41.26
N GLN A 366 11.03 4.49 42.05
CA GLN A 366 10.66 5.80 42.60
C GLN A 366 11.75 6.46 43.45
N ASP A 367 12.67 5.68 44.01
CA ASP A 367 13.79 6.19 44.81
C ASP A 367 14.97 6.73 43.97
N GLY A 368 14.86 6.72 42.64
CA GLY A 368 15.90 7.16 41.70
C GLY A 368 16.89 6.06 41.30
N THR A 369 16.66 4.81 41.71
CA THR A 369 17.47 3.67 41.31
C THR A 369 17.07 3.16 39.92
N TYR A 370 18.06 2.96 39.05
CA TYR A 370 17.92 2.29 37.77
C TYR A 370 18.69 0.96 37.80
N SER A 371 18.08 -0.13 37.38
CA SER A 371 18.75 -1.44 37.29
C SER A 371 18.63 -2.01 35.89
N TYR A 372 19.74 -2.55 35.40
CA TYR A 372 19.79 -3.33 34.17
C TYR A 372 19.85 -4.82 34.53
N ASP A 373 18.91 -5.60 34.01
CA ASP A 373 18.86 -7.04 34.16
C ASP A 373 18.84 -7.72 32.76
N PRO A 374 19.97 -8.32 32.32
CA PRO A 374 20.10 -8.99 31.03
C PRO A 374 19.36 -10.35 30.94
N GLN A 375 18.69 -10.79 32.01
CA GLN A 375 17.98 -12.08 32.04
C GLN A 375 18.85 -13.31 31.68
N GLY A 376 20.18 -13.20 31.85
CA GLY A 376 21.15 -14.28 31.69
C GLY A 376 21.97 -14.26 30.40
N ASP A 377 21.58 -13.47 29.40
CA ASP A 377 22.34 -13.32 28.15
C ASP A 377 22.46 -11.86 27.72
N ILE A 378 23.47 -11.55 26.90
CA ILE A 378 23.72 -10.19 26.41
C ILE A 378 24.23 -10.24 24.97
N PHE A 379 23.89 -9.21 24.19
CA PHE A 379 24.51 -9.00 22.89
C PHE A 379 25.91 -8.41 23.09
N ALA A 380 26.93 -9.26 23.16
CA ALA A 380 28.31 -8.82 23.33
C ALA A 380 29.02 -8.60 21.99
N GLU A 381 29.87 -7.58 21.94
CA GLU A 381 30.67 -7.20 20.77
C GLU A 381 32.16 -7.19 21.15
N LEU A 382 33.07 -7.26 20.16
CA LEU A 382 34.51 -7.41 20.43
C LEU A 382 35.11 -6.28 21.27
N TYR A 383 34.54 -5.07 21.23
CA TYR A 383 35.02 -3.96 22.06
C TYR A 383 34.87 -4.24 23.57
N MET A 384 33.98 -5.16 23.96
CA MET A 384 33.81 -5.60 25.34
C MET A 384 34.91 -6.56 25.80
N GLY A 385 35.74 -7.07 24.88
CA GLY A 385 36.82 -8.01 25.17
C GLY A 385 36.39 -9.48 25.26
N VAL A 386 35.23 -9.82 24.67
CA VAL A 386 34.80 -11.20 24.44
C VAL A 386 35.48 -11.80 23.20
N GLU A 387 35.49 -13.14 23.09
CA GLU A 387 36.14 -13.84 21.96
C GLU A 387 35.30 -13.83 20.68
N ASP A 388 33.97 -13.90 20.81
CA ASP A 388 33.00 -13.94 19.70
C ASP A 388 31.91 -12.88 19.89
N GLU A 389 31.36 -12.35 18.80
CA GLU A 389 30.23 -11.40 18.81
C GLU A 389 28.89 -12.12 18.76
N GLY A 390 27.87 -11.51 19.37
CA GLY A 390 26.49 -11.99 19.34
C GLY A 390 25.93 -12.27 20.73
N CYS A 391 24.72 -12.82 20.75
CA CYS A 391 24.04 -13.24 21.97
C CYS A 391 24.80 -14.38 22.67
N GLN A 392 25.21 -14.14 23.90
CA GLN A 392 25.96 -15.10 24.72
C GLN A 392 25.68 -14.88 26.21
N SER A 393 26.11 -15.84 27.05
CA SER A 393 25.96 -15.71 28.50
C SER A 393 26.61 -14.44 29.02
N VAL A 394 25.90 -13.69 29.87
CA VAL A 394 26.45 -12.48 30.51
C VAL A 394 27.69 -12.80 31.37
N ASP A 395 27.81 -14.03 31.87
CA ASP A 395 28.98 -14.49 32.63
C ASP A 395 30.29 -14.39 31.83
N ASN A 396 30.22 -14.38 30.49
CA ASN A 396 31.38 -14.23 29.62
C ASN A 396 32.00 -12.82 29.70
N LEU A 397 31.28 -11.83 30.24
CA LEU A 397 31.84 -10.51 30.49
C LEU A 397 32.74 -10.48 31.74
N ALA A 398 32.70 -11.51 32.59
CA ALA A 398 33.53 -11.57 33.79
C ALA A 398 35.02 -11.45 33.43
N ASP A 399 35.76 -10.63 34.18
CA ASP A 399 37.19 -10.35 33.98
C ASP A 399 37.55 -9.75 32.60
N THR A 400 36.57 -9.33 31.80
CA THR A 400 36.77 -8.57 30.56
C THR A 400 36.64 -7.05 30.80
N PRO A 401 37.15 -6.19 29.90
CA PRO A 401 36.84 -4.77 29.91
C PRO A 401 35.33 -4.45 29.89
N GLY A 402 34.51 -5.37 29.38
CA GLY A 402 33.06 -5.22 29.31
C GLY A 402 32.28 -5.58 30.57
N ALA A 403 32.95 -6.02 31.65
CA ALA A 403 32.30 -6.46 32.89
C ALA A 403 31.29 -5.44 33.46
N ALA A 404 31.53 -4.14 33.26
CA ALA A 404 30.66 -3.08 33.76
C ALA A 404 29.36 -2.89 32.95
N TRP A 405 29.24 -3.45 31.75
CA TRP A 405 27.99 -3.45 30.97
C TRP A 405 27.07 -4.64 31.29
N GLY A 406 27.49 -5.55 32.16
CA GLY A 406 26.63 -6.64 32.64
C GLY A 406 25.55 -6.16 33.62
N ALA A 407 24.86 -7.11 34.25
CA ALA A 407 23.81 -6.84 35.23
C ALA A 407 24.30 -5.88 36.34
N GLY A 408 23.53 -4.83 36.64
CA GLY A 408 23.99 -3.75 37.50
C GLY A 408 22.88 -2.86 38.03
N SER A 409 23.20 -2.16 39.12
CA SER A 409 22.35 -1.11 39.68
C SER A 409 23.10 0.22 39.64
N HIS A 410 22.36 1.23 39.21
CA HIS A 410 22.80 2.57 38.85
C HIS A 410 21.77 3.58 39.37
N SER A 411 21.96 4.84 39.04
CA SER A 411 20.98 5.89 39.31
C SER A 411 20.34 6.39 38.02
N PHE A 412 19.14 6.94 38.11
CA PHE A 412 18.58 7.75 37.03
C PHE A 412 18.02 9.07 37.56
N SER A 413 17.92 10.03 36.66
CA SER A 413 17.14 11.25 36.84
C SER A 413 16.20 11.43 35.67
N PHE A 414 15.03 11.99 35.94
CA PHE A 414 14.05 12.36 34.93
C PHE A 414 13.89 13.87 34.88
N THR A 415 13.89 14.42 33.68
CA THR A 415 13.55 15.83 33.43
C THR A 415 12.24 15.86 32.66
N GLU A 416 11.23 16.51 33.24
CA GLU A 416 9.94 16.72 32.57
C GLU A 416 10.10 17.48 31.26
N GLY A 417 9.29 17.12 30.26
CA GLY A 417 9.19 17.85 29.02
C GLY A 417 8.61 19.25 29.21
N THR A 418 8.79 20.10 28.21
CA THR A 418 8.12 21.40 28.10
C THR A 418 7.52 21.55 26.71
N ASP A 419 6.74 22.60 26.48
CA ASP A 419 6.23 22.98 25.15
C ASP A 419 7.33 23.15 24.08
N SER A 420 8.60 23.18 24.48
CA SER A 420 9.75 23.42 23.59
C SER A 420 10.89 22.41 23.76
N SER A 421 10.71 21.36 24.57
CA SER A 421 11.74 20.36 24.83
C SER A 421 11.14 19.02 25.22
N ASN A 422 11.74 17.94 24.73
CA ASN A 422 11.36 16.58 25.13
C ASN A 422 11.66 16.32 26.61
N ALA A 423 10.89 15.39 27.19
CA ALA A 423 11.28 14.81 28.47
C ALA A 423 12.60 14.04 28.30
N GLN A 424 13.41 13.98 29.35
CA GLN A 424 14.72 13.33 29.31
C GLN A 424 14.86 12.28 30.41
N ILE A 425 15.40 11.13 30.02
CA ILE A 425 15.79 10.05 30.92
C ILE A 425 17.32 10.02 30.93
N THR A 426 17.94 10.30 32.08
CA THR A 426 19.39 10.22 32.25
C THR A 426 19.72 9.08 33.20
N VAL A 427 20.45 8.08 32.72
CA VAL A 427 21.02 7.00 33.56
C VAL A 427 22.49 7.32 33.88
N THR A 428 22.90 7.14 35.12
CA THR A 428 24.26 7.48 35.59
C THR A 428 24.88 6.34 36.38
N GLY A 429 26.06 5.93 35.93
CA GLY A 429 26.90 4.92 36.56
C GLY A 429 27.93 4.36 35.58
N THR A 430 28.95 3.68 36.08
CA THR A 430 29.92 2.99 35.22
C THR A 430 29.21 1.88 34.45
N GLY A 431 29.12 2.03 33.13
CA GLY A 431 28.41 1.08 32.26
C GLY A 431 26.89 1.21 32.27
N ALA A 432 26.31 2.32 32.73
CA ALA A 432 24.88 2.58 32.60
C ALA A 432 24.50 2.96 31.16
N PHE A 433 23.45 2.34 30.62
CA PHE A 433 22.90 2.57 29.28
C PHE A 433 21.43 2.16 29.25
N LEU A 434 20.71 2.45 28.15
CA LEU A 434 19.44 1.83 27.79
C LEU A 434 19.57 1.14 26.41
N VAL A 435 18.95 -0.03 26.30
CA VAL A 435 18.86 -0.89 25.11
C VAL A 435 20.18 -1.47 24.61
N LEU A 436 21.15 -0.66 24.17
CA LEU A 436 22.41 -1.17 23.62
C LEU A 436 23.64 -0.56 24.33
N PRO A 437 24.54 -1.38 24.93
CA PRO A 437 25.69 -0.95 25.73
C PRO A 437 26.87 -0.36 24.92
N LYS A 438 26.56 0.49 23.93
CA LYS A 438 27.55 1.06 22.98
C LYS A 438 27.44 2.56 22.83
N ALA A 439 26.22 3.07 22.70
CA ALA A 439 25.96 4.48 22.48
C ALA A 439 26.06 5.31 23.76
N PHE A 440 26.62 6.50 23.64
CA PHE A 440 26.54 7.56 24.64
C PHE A 440 26.40 8.93 23.95
N ASN A 441 26.03 9.97 24.69
CA ASN A 441 25.86 11.30 24.09
C ASN A 441 27.18 11.79 23.48
N GLY A 442 27.22 11.94 22.15
CA GLY A 442 28.42 12.36 21.42
C GLY A 442 29.45 11.27 21.12
N GLY A 443 29.10 9.99 21.26
CA GLY A 443 29.95 8.94 20.67
C GLY A 443 29.44 7.52 20.85
N GLU A 444 30.29 6.59 20.39
CA GLU A 444 30.11 5.16 20.55
C GLU A 444 31.40 4.55 21.13
N TYR A 445 31.27 3.54 21.98
CA TYR A 445 32.43 2.81 22.46
C TYR A 445 33.04 1.96 21.34
N SER A 446 34.33 2.20 21.05
CA SER A 446 35.13 1.35 20.15
C SER A 446 36.05 0.38 20.91
N ALA A 447 36.15 0.54 22.24
CA ALA A 447 36.90 -0.33 23.16
C ALA A 447 36.38 -0.10 24.59
N GLY A 448 36.34 -1.16 25.41
CA GLY A 448 36.12 -1.06 26.85
C GLY A 448 37.40 -0.74 27.63
N PRO A 449 37.29 -0.50 28.95
CA PRO A 449 36.04 -0.45 29.72
C PRO A 449 35.24 0.85 29.49
N PRO A 450 33.94 0.90 29.84
CA PRO A 450 33.18 2.14 29.81
C PRO A 450 33.80 3.19 30.75
N ASP A 451 33.55 4.47 30.45
CA ASP A 451 33.97 5.55 31.34
C ASP A 451 33.28 5.41 32.71
N ALA A 452 34.05 5.66 33.77
CA ALA A 452 33.55 5.57 35.13
C ALA A 452 32.51 6.66 35.43
N ASP A 453 31.40 6.26 36.06
CA ASP A 453 30.34 7.16 36.54
C ASP A 453 29.80 8.11 35.45
N LYS A 454 29.70 7.62 34.21
CA LYS A 454 29.21 8.40 33.07
C LYS A 454 27.69 8.50 33.11
N SER A 455 27.17 9.66 32.75
CA SER A 455 25.74 9.86 32.47
C SER A 455 25.46 9.64 30.98
N VAL A 456 24.39 8.91 30.67
CA VAL A 456 23.84 8.75 29.33
C VAL A 456 22.40 9.25 29.36
N THR A 457 22.08 10.20 28.49
CA THR A 457 20.79 10.88 28.42
C THR A 457 20.08 10.54 27.13
N TYR A 458 18.80 10.20 27.25
CA TYR A 458 17.91 9.87 26.15
C TYR A 458 16.75 10.86 26.14
N ASP A 459 16.43 11.39 24.96
CA ASP A 459 15.24 12.21 24.75
C ASP A 459 14.04 11.30 24.49
N VAL A 460 12.89 11.58 25.13
CA VAL A 460 11.62 10.91 24.87
C VAL A 460 10.94 11.62 23.70
N ILE A 461 10.82 10.93 22.57
CA ILE A 461 10.27 11.49 21.33
C ILE A 461 8.89 10.92 20.97
N GLY A 462 8.39 9.98 21.76
CA GLY A 462 7.06 9.42 21.61
C GLY A 462 6.63 8.62 22.83
N TYR A 463 5.36 8.74 23.20
CA TYR A 463 4.73 7.91 24.21
C TYR A 463 3.26 7.69 23.84
N SER A 464 2.81 6.45 23.92
CA SER A 464 1.39 6.10 23.74
C SER A 464 0.97 5.06 24.76
N ASN A 465 -0.25 5.18 25.27
CA ASN A 465 -0.87 4.19 26.14
C ASN A 465 -2.35 4.07 25.76
N GLU A 466 -2.60 3.36 24.66
CA GLU A 466 -3.91 3.24 24.05
C GLU A 466 -4.27 1.77 23.86
N GLU A 467 -5.56 1.44 24.04
CA GLU A 467 -6.10 0.09 23.79
C GLU A 467 -5.36 -1.07 24.49
N GLY A 468 -4.66 -0.78 25.60
CA GLY A 468 -3.89 -1.78 26.36
C GLY A 468 -2.48 -2.04 25.82
N VAL A 469 -2.02 -1.23 24.86
CA VAL A 469 -0.64 -1.24 24.34
C VAL A 469 0.04 0.05 24.80
N GLU A 470 1.12 -0.11 25.57
CA GLU A 470 1.94 1.00 26.04
C GLU A 470 3.31 0.96 25.37
N GLU A 471 3.70 2.06 24.72
CA GLU A 471 4.96 2.18 23.99
C GLU A 471 5.68 3.48 24.36
N LEU A 472 7.01 3.39 24.47
CA LEU A 472 7.91 4.50 24.77
C LEU A 472 9.00 4.55 23.71
N THR A 473 9.07 5.66 22.97
CA THR A 473 10.13 5.91 21.98
C THR A 473 11.16 6.86 22.55
N ILE A 474 12.40 6.39 22.64
CA ILE A 474 13.55 7.18 23.10
C ILE A 474 14.61 7.30 22.01
N THR A 475 15.38 8.37 22.05
CA THR A 475 16.49 8.61 21.12
C THR A 475 17.73 9.16 21.80
N ILE A 476 18.89 8.96 21.20
CA ILE A 476 20.18 9.47 21.65
C ILE A 476 21.01 9.99 20.47
N ASP A 477 21.54 11.22 20.59
CA ASP A 477 22.53 11.76 19.64
C ASP A 477 23.93 11.23 19.95
N VAL A 478 24.43 10.33 19.11
CA VAL A 478 25.78 9.76 19.20
C VAL A 478 26.82 10.58 18.46
N SER A 479 26.42 11.56 17.66
CA SER A 479 27.35 12.45 16.95
C SER A 479 27.81 13.63 17.83
N GLY A 480 26.97 14.04 18.78
CA GLY A 480 27.16 15.25 19.59
C GLY A 480 26.96 16.55 18.80
N THR A 481 26.50 16.42 17.55
CA THR A 481 26.27 17.51 16.60
C THR A 481 24.86 17.48 16.01
N GLY A 482 24.03 16.52 16.42
CA GLY A 482 22.72 16.25 15.83
C GLY A 482 22.77 15.65 14.43
N ALA A 483 23.83 14.92 14.08
CA ALA A 483 24.02 14.32 12.75
C ALA A 483 23.76 12.80 12.72
N VAL A 484 23.77 12.13 13.87
CA VAL A 484 23.51 10.67 13.97
C VAL A 484 22.77 10.39 15.26
N TYR A 485 21.57 9.82 15.13
CA TYR A 485 20.69 9.44 16.23
C TYR A 485 20.44 7.94 16.22
N TRP A 486 20.40 7.35 17.41
CA TRP A 486 19.91 5.97 17.61
C TRP A 486 18.56 6.06 18.30
N THR A 487 17.56 5.35 17.78
CA THR A 487 16.17 5.39 18.25
C THR A 487 15.71 4.00 18.64
N PHE A 488 14.98 3.92 19.75
CA PHE A 488 14.47 2.67 20.30
C PHE A 488 13.01 2.80 20.71
N VAL A 489 12.22 1.75 20.48
CA VAL A 489 10.83 1.63 20.96
C VAL A 489 10.77 0.57 22.05
N LEU A 490 10.34 0.96 23.24
CA LEU A 490 10.22 0.10 24.41
C LEU A 490 8.76 -0.18 24.73
N THR A 491 8.51 -1.33 25.33
CA THR A 491 7.22 -1.74 25.89
C THR A 491 7.42 -2.15 27.36
N PRO A 492 6.42 -1.99 28.24
CA PRO A 492 6.54 -2.45 29.61
C PRO A 492 6.65 -3.98 29.65
N ASP A 493 7.42 -4.50 30.61
CA ASP A 493 7.34 -5.92 30.92
C ASP A 493 6.05 -6.22 31.69
N THR A 494 5.36 -7.28 31.28
CA THR A 494 4.02 -7.65 31.80
C THR A 494 4.02 -8.94 32.59
N ASN A 495 5.20 -9.50 32.91
CA ASN A 495 5.34 -10.84 33.51
C ASN A 495 5.70 -10.83 35.00
#